data_AF-A0AAE1D7F5-F1
#
_entry.id   AF-A0AAE1D7F5-F1
#
_cell.length_a   1.000
_cell.length_b   1.000
_cell.length_c   1.000
_cell.angle_alpha   90.00
_cell.angle_beta   90.00
_cell.angle_gamma   90.00
#
_symmetry.space_group_name_H-M   'P 1'
#
loop_
_entity.id
_entity.type
_entity.pdbx_description
1 polymer ?
#
loop_
_entity_poly.entity_id
_entity_poly.type
_entity_poly.pdbx_seq_one_letter_code
_entity_poly.pdbx_strand_id
1 'polypeptide(L)' 'MPLAKDLLHPSLEEERRKCKLKRLVQSPNSYFMDVKCP' A
#
# COMPACT_ATOMS: atom_id res chain seq x y z
N MET A 1 -10.21 13.80 15.79
CA MET A 1 -8.94 13.12 15.47
C MET A 1 -8.52 12.32 16.68
N PRO A 2 -8.30 11.00 16.58
CA PRO A 2 -7.78 10.23 17.72
C PRO A 2 -6.40 10.76 18.12
N LEU A 3 -6.15 10.87 19.43
CA LEU A 3 -4.90 11.39 20.01
C LEU A 3 -3.71 10.44 19.79
N ALA A 4 -3.97 9.14 19.72
CA ALA A 4 -2.97 8.11 19.44
C ALA A 4 -3.33 7.39 18.15
N LYS A 5 -2.34 7.25 17.26
CA LYS A 5 -2.45 6.49 16.03
C LYS A 5 -1.53 5.29 16.14
N ASP A 6 -2.05 4.09 15.89
CA ASP A 6 -1.21 2.89 15.84
C ASP A 6 -0.32 2.97 14.59
N LEU A 7 1.00 3.01 14.82
CA LEU A 7 2.00 3.11 13.75
C LEU A 7 2.52 1.73 13.32
N LEU A 8 2.37 0.71 14.17
CA LEU A 8 2.93 -0.62 13.93
C LEU A 8 1.96 -1.54 13.20
N HIS A 9 0.65 -1.34 13.40
CA HIS A 9 -0.39 -2.17 12.77
C HIS A 9 -1.43 -1.31 12.03
N PRO A 10 -1.01 -0.54 10.99
CA PRO A 10 -1.95 0.23 10.20
C PRO A 10 -2.92 -0.70 9.46
N SER A 11 -4.13 -0.19 9.17
CA SER A 11 -5.09 -0.94 8.38
C SER A 11 -4.62 -1.06 6.92
N LEU A 12 -5.04 -2.14 6.26
CA LEU A 12 -4.66 -2.44 4.88
C LEU A 12 -5.14 -1.34 3.91
N GLU A 13 -6.31 -0.76 4.17
CA GLU A 13 -6.87 0.33 3.38
C GLU A 13 -6.05 1.62 3.51
N GLU A 14 -5.62 1.97 4.73
CA GLU A 14 -4.76 3.14 4.94
C GLU A 14 -3.42 2.99 4.20
N GLU A 15 -2.79 1.81 4.21
CA GLU A 15 -1.52 1.61 3.49
C GLU A 15 -1.68 1.61 1.98
N ARG A 16 -2.83 1.17 1.45
CA ARG A 16 -3.11 1.26 0.01
C ARG A 16 -3.29 2.70 -0.44
N ARG A 17 -3.90 3.56 0.39
CA ARG A 17 -4.11 4.99 0.09
C ARG A 17 -2.82 5.81 0.12
N LYS A 18 -1.81 5.40 0.92
CA LYS A 18 -0.51 6.08 0.97
C LYS A 18 0.28 5.93 -0.35
N CYS A 19 1.09 6.95 -0.66
CA CYS A 19 2.10 6.85 -1.72
C CYS A 19 3.03 5.65 -1.45
N LYS A 20 3.46 4.95 -2.49
CA LYS A 20 4.28 3.73 -2.39
C LYS A 20 5.56 3.87 -1.53
N LEU A 21 6.16 5.06 -1.49
CA LEU A 21 7.37 5.36 -0.72
C LEU A 21 7.11 5.71 0.76
N LYS A 22 5.84 5.94 1.15
CA LYS A 22 5.44 6.38 2.51
C LYS A 22 4.69 5.29 3.31
N ARG A 23 4.57 4.08 2.76
CA ARG A 23 4.02 2.91 3.47
C ARG A 23 4.99 2.46 4.57
N LEU A 24 4.48 1.74 5.58
CA LEU A 24 5.33 1.14 6.62
C LEU A 24 6.49 0.33 6.04
N VAL A 25 6.21 -0.45 4.99
CA VAL A 25 7.21 -1.09 4.13
C VAL A 25 6.88 -0.71 2.68
N GLN A 26 7.88 -0.24 1.94
CA GLN A 26 7.68 0.21 0.56
C GLN A 26 7.42 -0.98 -0.37
N SER A 27 6.44 -0.83 -1.27
CA SER A 27 6.09 -1.84 -2.28
C SER A 27 5.62 -1.18 -3.57
N PRO A 28 5.89 -1.77 -4.75
CA PRO A 28 5.45 -1.21 -6.02
C PRO A 28 3.93 -1.27 -6.16
N ASN A 29 3.36 -0.34 -6.96
CA ASN A 29 1.96 -0.38 -7.36
C ASN A 29 1.75 -1.11 -8.69
N SER A 30 2.83 -1.30 -9.44
CA SER A 30 2.84 -1.95 -10.75
C SER A 30 3.01 -3.46 -10.60
N TYR A 31 2.49 -4.19 -11.57
CA TYR A 31 2.64 -5.63 -11.71
C TYR A 31 2.81 -5.96 -13.19
N PHE A 32 3.34 -7.14 -13.50
CA PHE A 32 3.44 -7.64 -14.86
C PHE A 32 2.15 -8.37 -15.23
N MET A 33 1.69 -8.18 -16.47
CA MET A 33 0.55 -8.91 -17.04
C MET A 33 1.04 -9.86 -18.12
N ASP A 34 0.68 -11.14 -18.00
CA ASP A 34 0.92 -12.14 -19.04
C ASP A 34 -0.23 -12.08 -20.06
N VAL A 35 -0.15 -11.12 -20.98
CA VAL A 35 -1.15 -10.93 -22.04
C VAL A 35 -0.82 -11.86 -23.19
N LYS A 36 -1.76 -12.75 -23.55
CA LYS A 36 -1.65 -13.63 -24.70
C LYS A 36 -2.53 -13.10 -25.85
N CYS A 37 -1.98 -13.12 -27.06
CA CYS A 37 -2.73 -12.86 -28.29
C CYS A 37 -3.50 -14.13 -28.70
N PRO A 38 -4.76 -14.04 -29.17
CA PRO A 38 -5.52 -15.20 -29.66
C PRO A 38 -4.90 -15.83 -30.91
#